data_AF-A0A7S1RLM8-F1
#
_entry.id   AF-A0A7S1RLM8-F1
#
_cell.length_a   1.000
_cell.length_b   1.000
_cell.length_c   1.000
_cell.angle_alpha   90.00
_cell.angle_beta   90.00
_cell.angle_gamma   90.00
#
_symmetry.space_group_name_H-M   'P 1'
#
loop_
_entity.id
_entity.type
_entity.pdbx_description
1 polymer ?
#
loop_
_entity_poly.entity_id
_entity_poly.type
_entity_poly.pdbx_seq_one_letter_code
_entity_poly.pdbx_strand_id
1 'polypeptide(L)'
;MAMSSLVEMNHWDFVVASNDDVIGIKKGPTTGSGKTELHRLSAKSKYSKFTLQTATGLHLSTDVDFSFALTKDDDLVCIKMQKCGAGKTEVHILSKKSNYQQFILQTGTCLHETNAAHWAFCMDQNNDLLCINRGPDTGSKKTEVHRLDAASKYQKFNLQTGSGLHLTHFPDKGFWKFCCTRKGDLACIG
;
A
#
# COMPACT_ATOMS: atom_id res chain seq x y z
N MET A 1 34.95 -11.44 -1.70
CA MET A 1 34.05 -10.28 -1.82
C MET A 1 32.92 -10.71 -2.75
N ALA A 2 31.87 -11.31 -2.20
CA ALA A 2 30.72 -11.72 -3.00
C ALA A 2 29.74 -10.56 -3.01
N MET A 3 29.54 -9.92 -4.18
CA MET A 3 28.37 -9.07 -4.38
C MET A 3 27.15 -9.96 -4.22
N SER A 4 26.46 -9.82 -3.08
CA SER A 4 25.08 -10.26 -2.97
C SER A 4 24.31 -9.57 -4.09
N SER A 5 23.71 -10.35 -4.98
CA SER A 5 22.77 -9.88 -5.98
C SER A 5 21.78 -8.93 -5.30
N LEU A 6 21.92 -7.63 -5.57
CA LEU A 6 20.92 -6.64 -5.21
C LEU A 6 19.63 -7.14 -5.87
N VAL A 7 18.69 -7.61 -5.07
CA VAL A 7 17.29 -7.67 -5.50
C VAL A 7 17.02 -6.27 -6.02
N GLU A 8 16.79 -6.13 -7.32
CA GLU A 8 16.53 -4.85 -7.95
C GLU A 8 15.32 -4.24 -7.23
N MET A 9 15.56 -3.20 -6.42
CA MET A 9 14.49 -2.58 -5.66
C MET A 9 13.54 -1.93 -6.67
N ASN A 10 12.27 -2.31 -6.64
CA ASN A 10 11.27 -1.67 -7.48
C ASN A 10 11.08 -0.25 -6.97
N HIS A 11 11.68 0.72 -7.65
CA HIS A 11 11.51 2.13 -7.33
C HIS A 11 10.11 2.66 -7.68
N TRP A 12 9.22 1.81 -8.18
CA TRP A 12 7.86 2.16 -8.54
C TRP A 12 6.85 1.25 -7.87
N ASP A 13 5.79 1.86 -7.35
CA ASP A 13 4.54 1.19 -7.03
C ASP A 13 3.41 1.77 -7.90
N PHE A 14 2.31 1.04 -8.06
CA PHE A 14 1.21 1.44 -8.93
C PHE A 14 -0.14 1.23 -8.25
N VAL A 15 -0.97 2.26 -8.31
CA VAL A 15 -2.35 2.24 -7.83
C VAL A 15 -3.28 2.80 -8.91
N VAL A 16 -4.55 2.39 -8.91
CA VAL A 16 -5.54 2.82 -9.90
C VAL A 16 -6.55 3.74 -9.22
N ALA A 17 -6.69 4.95 -9.76
CA ALA A 17 -7.65 5.92 -9.26
C ALA A 17 -9.09 5.61 -9.69
N SER A 18 -10.05 6.21 -9.01
CA SER A 18 -11.50 6.09 -9.26
C SER A 18 -11.92 6.43 -10.69
N ASN A 19 -11.15 7.26 -11.40
CA ASN A 19 -11.37 7.64 -12.80
C ASN A 19 -10.59 6.79 -13.81
N ASP A 20 -10.14 5.59 -13.41
CA ASP A 20 -9.32 4.64 -14.18
C ASP A 20 -7.89 5.10 -14.52
N ASP A 21 -7.49 6.30 -14.09
CA ASP A 21 -6.10 6.76 -14.25
C ASP A 21 -5.16 5.87 -13.43
N VAL A 22 -3.98 5.57 -13.99
CA VAL A 22 -2.92 4.88 -13.26
C VAL A 22 -2.05 5.91 -12.57
N ILE A 23 -1.81 5.72 -11.29
CA ILE A 23 -0.87 6.51 -10.50
C ILE A 23 0.37 5.66 -10.26
N GLY A 24 1.49 6.10 -10.82
CA GLY A 24 2.82 5.61 -10.49
C GLY A 24 3.40 6.38 -9.32
N ILE A 25 3.90 5.65 -8.33
CA ILE A 25 4.51 6.19 -7.11
C ILE A 25 5.99 5.90 -7.19
N LYS A 26 6.80 6.93 -7.43
CA LYS A 26 8.25 6.81 -7.52
C LYS A 26 8.86 6.96 -6.14
N LYS A 27 9.58 5.93 -5.71
CA LYS A 27 10.16 5.77 -4.38
C LYS A 27 11.66 6.00 -4.44
N GLY A 28 12.31 6.01 -3.27
CA GLY A 28 13.75 6.09 -3.13
C GLY A 28 14.50 4.87 -3.68
N PRO A 29 15.84 4.85 -3.58
CA PRO A 29 16.65 5.71 -2.71
C PRO A 29 16.90 7.12 -3.23
N THR A 30 16.61 7.42 -4.51
CA THR A 30 16.71 8.76 -5.08
C THR A 30 15.55 9.04 -6.04
N THR A 31 15.11 10.30 -6.08
CA THR A 31 14.09 10.81 -7.01
C THR A 31 14.48 12.21 -7.49
N GLY A 32 13.78 12.78 -8.46
CA GLY A 32 14.12 14.11 -8.99
C GLY A 32 13.91 15.24 -7.98
N SER A 33 13.03 15.04 -7.02
CA SER A 33 12.66 15.98 -5.96
C SER A 33 13.29 15.68 -4.60
N GLY A 34 13.96 14.53 -4.43
CA GLY A 34 14.42 14.04 -3.13
C GLY A 34 13.29 13.62 -2.18
N LYS A 35 12.07 13.43 -2.69
CA LYS A 35 10.89 12.93 -1.97
C LYS A 35 10.23 11.79 -2.74
N THR A 36 9.27 11.09 -2.14
CA THR A 36 8.42 10.18 -2.92
C THR A 36 7.61 11.00 -3.93
N GLU A 37 7.57 10.60 -5.21
CA GLU A 37 6.90 11.34 -6.29
C GLU A 37 5.65 10.59 -6.77
N LEU A 38 4.66 11.34 -7.23
CA LEU A 38 3.43 10.84 -7.79
C LEU A 38 3.29 11.28 -9.25
N HIS A 39 3.02 10.31 -10.12
CA HIS A 39 2.84 10.51 -11.55
C HIS A 39 1.51 9.89 -12.01
N ARG A 40 0.57 10.70 -12.50
CA ARG A 40 -0.74 10.24 -12.95
C ARG A 40 -0.80 10.14 -14.47
N LEU A 41 -1.05 8.93 -14.98
CA LEU A 41 -1.28 8.61 -16.39
C LEU A 41 -2.79 8.56 -16.68
N SER A 42 -3.22 9.24 -17.74
CA SER A 42 -4.64 9.38 -18.04
C SER A 42 -5.24 8.18 -18.76
N ALA A 43 -6.29 7.56 -18.20
CA ALA A 43 -7.07 6.54 -18.90
C ALA A 43 -7.73 7.10 -20.17
N LYS A 44 -8.24 8.34 -20.12
CA LYS A 44 -8.85 9.02 -21.28
C LYS A 44 -7.87 9.16 -22.44
N SER A 45 -6.57 9.32 -22.17
CA SER A 45 -5.55 9.36 -23.21
C SER A 45 -5.00 7.98 -23.56
N LYS A 46 -5.64 6.88 -23.14
CA LYS A 46 -5.10 5.51 -23.24
C LYS A 46 -3.70 5.40 -22.63
N TYR A 47 -3.52 6.02 -21.46
CA TYR A 47 -2.28 6.06 -20.68
C TYR A 47 -1.08 6.72 -21.37
N SER A 48 -1.27 7.38 -22.52
CA SER A 48 -0.18 8.05 -23.26
C SER A 48 0.21 9.44 -22.73
N LYS A 49 -0.49 10.00 -21.73
CA LYS A 49 -0.24 11.36 -21.21
C LYS A 49 -0.24 11.38 -19.70
N PHE A 50 0.69 12.14 -19.13
CA PHE A 50 0.64 12.53 -17.72
C PHE A 50 -0.34 13.69 -17.52
N THR A 51 -1.22 13.58 -16.53
CA THR A 51 -2.11 14.67 -16.08
C THR A 51 -1.63 15.33 -14.79
N LEU A 52 -0.74 14.68 -14.06
CA LEU A 52 -0.10 15.23 -12.86
C LEU A 52 1.27 14.57 -12.68
N GLN A 53 2.27 15.36 -12.35
CA GLN A 53 3.57 14.90 -11.85
C GLN A 53 3.99 15.82 -10.72
N THR A 54 4.19 15.29 -9.52
CA THR A 54 4.46 16.12 -8.34
C THR A 54 5.26 15.36 -7.30
N ALA A 55 6.11 16.05 -6.55
CA ALA A 55 6.65 15.52 -5.30
C ALA A 55 5.50 15.37 -4.30
N THR A 56 5.55 14.39 -3.42
CA THR A 56 4.56 14.28 -2.33
C THR A 56 5.07 14.93 -1.05
N GLY A 57 4.21 15.06 -0.04
CA GLY A 57 4.60 15.43 1.32
C GLY A 57 5.41 14.33 2.04
N LEU A 58 5.47 13.12 1.49
CA LEU A 58 6.21 12.00 2.05
C LEU A 58 7.71 12.11 1.71
N HIS A 59 8.55 11.77 2.69
CA HIS A 59 9.98 11.58 2.48
C HIS A 59 10.22 10.41 1.50
N LEU A 60 11.48 10.17 1.14
CA LEU A 60 11.83 9.01 0.32
C LEU A 60 11.37 7.72 1.02
N SER A 61 10.58 6.94 0.30
CA SER A 61 10.07 5.64 0.72
C SER A 61 10.80 4.51 -0.02
N THR A 62 10.59 3.26 0.39
CA THR A 62 11.12 2.04 -0.24
C THR A 62 10.07 0.92 -0.13
N ASP A 63 10.29 -0.22 -0.79
CA ASP A 63 9.46 -1.42 -0.58
C ASP A 63 9.61 -2.04 0.82
N VAL A 64 10.64 -1.64 1.58
CA VAL A 64 10.90 -2.20 2.91
C VAL A 64 10.02 -1.52 3.96
N ASP A 65 9.77 -0.23 3.81
CA ASP A 65 9.12 0.60 4.82
C ASP A 65 7.71 1.04 4.44
N PHE A 66 7.35 1.12 3.15
CA PHE A 66 6.03 1.58 2.74
C PHE A 66 5.31 0.66 1.73
N SER A 67 3.99 0.59 1.87
CA SER A 67 3.05 0.13 0.85
C SER A 67 2.04 1.25 0.56
N PHE A 68 1.43 1.24 -0.62
CA PHE A 68 0.58 2.34 -1.07
C PHE A 68 -0.80 1.87 -1.53
N ALA A 69 -1.79 2.70 -1.28
CA ALA A 69 -3.16 2.53 -1.75
C ALA A 69 -3.82 3.91 -1.95
N LEU A 70 -5.06 3.92 -2.43
CA LEU A 70 -5.87 5.14 -2.54
C LEU A 70 -7.13 5.02 -1.69
N THR A 71 -7.58 6.14 -1.14
CA THR A 71 -8.97 6.25 -0.66
C THR A 71 -9.93 6.27 -1.85
N LYS A 72 -11.23 6.11 -1.59
CA LYS A 72 -12.30 6.28 -2.60
C LYS A 72 -12.30 7.66 -3.27
N ASP A 73 -11.71 8.67 -2.64
CA ASP A 73 -11.62 10.05 -3.12
C ASP A 73 -10.28 10.34 -3.84
N ASP A 74 -9.48 9.27 -4.07
CA ASP A 74 -8.11 9.27 -4.62
C ASP A 74 -7.07 9.99 -3.74
N ASP A 75 -7.26 10.10 -2.42
CA ASP A 75 -6.18 10.55 -1.53
C ASP A 75 -5.15 9.40 -1.39
N LEU A 76 -3.85 9.74 -1.36
CA LEU A 76 -2.79 8.75 -1.30
C LEU A 76 -2.62 8.24 0.13
N VAL A 77 -2.83 6.94 0.32
CA VAL A 77 -2.61 6.24 1.58
C VAL A 77 -1.21 5.63 1.55
N CYS A 78 -0.34 6.09 2.45
CA CYS A 78 1.00 5.58 2.69
C CYS A 78 0.97 4.73 3.96
N ILE A 79 1.16 3.42 3.82
CA ILE A 79 1.14 2.45 4.91
C ILE A 79 2.58 2.16 5.31
N LYS A 80 2.99 2.70 6.45
CA LYS A 80 4.33 2.50 6.97
C LYS A 80 4.38 1.18 7.74
N MET A 81 5.15 0.24 7.23
CA MET A 81 5.25 -1.12 7.74
C MET A 81 6.36 -1.27 8.78
N GLN A 82 7.49 -0.56 8.59
CA GLN A 82 8.71 -0.70 9.39
C GLN A 82 9.21 0.65 9.92
N LYS A 83 10.06 0.63 10.96
CA LYS A 83 10.61 1.84 11.62
C LYS A 83 9.51 2.76 12.16
N CYS A 84 8.46 2.14 12.68
CA CYS A 84 7.29 2.84 13.20
C CYS A 84 7.59 3.34 14.62
N GLY A 85 7.27 4.60 14.92
CA GLY A 85 7.64 5.24 16.19
C GLY A 85 6.97 4.60 17.41
N ALA A 86 5.87 3.87 17.19
CA ALA A 86 5.08 3.20 18.23
C ALA A 86 5.10 1.66 18.14
N GLY A 87 5.91 1.05 17.25
CA GLY A 87 5.95 -0.41 17.04
C GLY A 87 4.67 -0.99 16.43
N LYS A 88 3.87 -0.14 15.76
CA LYS A 88 2.62 -0.51 15.08
C LYS A 88 2.67 -0.04 13.64
N THR A 89 2.05 -0.76 12.72
CA THR A 89 1.88 -0.28 11.33
C THR A 89 1.19 1.08 11.36
N GLU A 90 1.67 2.07 10.62
CA GLU A 90 1.13 3.44 10.59
C GLU A 90 0.42 3.72 9.25
N VAL A 91 -0.66 4.50 9.29
CA VAL A 91 -1.33 5.03 8.11
C VAL A 91 -1.14 6.54 8.05
N HIS A 92 -0.60 7.01 6.93
CA HIS A 92 -0.50 8.42 6.60
C HIS A 92 -1.28 8.69 5.30
N ILE A 93 -2.14 9.70 5.29
CA ILE A 93 -2.95 10.03 4.12
C ILE A 93 -2.59 11.43 3.62
N LEU A 94 -2.15 11.51 2.37
CA LEU A 94 -1.84 12.75 1.66
C LEU A 94 -3.00 13.16 0.77
N SER A 95 -3.46 14.41 0.91
CA SER A 95 -4.65 14.85 0.20
C SER A 95 -4.40 15.16 -1.28
N LYS A 96 -5.17 14.55 -2.16
CA LYS A 96 -5.23 14.90 -3.59
C LYS A 96 -5.57 16.36 -3.83
N LYS A 97 -6.46 16.95 -3.03
CA LYS A 97 -6.81 18.39 -3.12
C LYS A 97 -5.59 19.29 -2.92
N SER A 98 -4.62 18.84 -2.12
CA SER A 98 -3.34 19.53 -1.91
C SER A 98 -2.27 19.18 -2.93
N ASN A 99 -2.61 18.47 -4.03
CA ASN A 99 -1.65 17.79 -4.90
C ASN A 99 -0.67 16.91 -4.11
N TYR A 100 -1.20 16.18 -3.12
CA TYR A 100 -0.47 15.24 -2.27
C TYR A 100 0.67 15.86 -1.44
N GLN A 101 0.60 17.17 -1.17
CA GLN A 101 1.60 17.88 -0.36
C GLN A 101 1.31 17.88 1.14
N GLN A 102 0.04 17.76 1.53
CA GLN A 102 -0.41 17.90 2.92
C GLN A 102 -0.99 16.60 3.44
N PHE A 103 -0.55 16.20 4.64
CA PHE A 103 -1.13 15.10 5.38
C PHE A 103 -2.47 15.51 5.99
N ILE A 104 -3.52 14.75 5.73
CA ILE A 104 -4.84 14.90 6.36
C ILE A 104 -5.08 13.90 7.49
N LEU A 105 -4.26 12.85 7.56
CA LEU A 105 -4.24 11.88 8.65
C LEU A 105 -2.84 11.30 8.81
N GLN A 106 -2.40 11.12 10.06
CA GLN A 106 -1.21 10.35 10.42
C GLN A 106 -1.52 9.64 11.74
N THR A 107 -1.52 8.31 11.75
CA THR A 107 -1.89 7.53 12.94
C THR A 107 -1.28 6.13 12.92
N GLY A 108 -0.82 5.64 14.09
CA GLY A 108 -0.47 4.23 14.24
C GLY A 108 -1.73 3.39 14.36
N THR A 109 -1.82 2.25 13.70
CA THR A 109 -3.02 1.40 13.67
C THR A 109 -3.13 0.46 14.87
N CYS A 110 -4.17 -0.39 14.95
CA CYS A 110 -4.21 -1.51 15.89
C CYS A 110 -3.37 -2.73 15.45
N LEU A 111 -2.80 -2.72 14.24
CA LEU A 111 -1.95 -3.79 13.74
C LEU A 111 -0.50 -3.58 14.21
N HIS A 112 0.17 -4.66 14.60
CA HIS A 112 1.58 -4.66 14.94
C HIS A 112 2.44 -4.22 13.74
N GLU A 113 3.73 -4.00 13.96
CA GLU A 113 4.68 -3.71 12.88
C GLU A 113 4.69 -4.87 11.85
N THR A 114 4.65 -4.55 10.56
CA THR A 114 4.47 -5.52 9.47
C THR A 114 5.63 -5.46 8.47
N ASN A 115 5.66 -6.34 7.47
CA ASN A 115 6.69 -6.30 6.44
C ASN A 115 6.16 -6.75 5.07
N ALA A 116 6.84 -6.33 4.01
CA ALA A 116 6.47 -6.62 2.62
C ALA A 116 6.67 -8.07 2.17
N ALA A 117 7.21 -8.96 3.01
CA ALA A 117 7.28 -10.40 2.71
C ALA A 117 6.02 -11.14 3.19
N HIS A 118 5.47 -10.72 4.33
CA HIS A 118 4.39 -11.41 5.04
C HIS A 118 3.06 -10.67 4.95
N TRP A 119 3.05 -9.38 4.63
CA TRP A 119 1.83 -8.56 4.61
C TRP A 119 1.63 -7.88 3.27
N ALA A 120 0.38 -7.76 2.85
CA ALA A 120 -0.06 -6.93 1.73
C ALA A 120 -1.25 -6.09 2.16
N PHE A 121 -1.54 -5.01 1.43
CA PHE A 121 -2.55 -4.05 1.84
C PHE A 121 -3.40 -3.58 0.65
N CYS A 122 -4.69 -3.35 0.89
CA CYS A 122 -5.54 -2.56 -0.01
C CYS A 122 -6.61 -1.80 0.79
N MET A 123 -7.25 -0.84 0.15
CA MET A 123 -8.34 -0.06 0.73
C MET A 123 -9.66 -0.53 0.14
N ASP A 124 -10.66 -0.81 0.98
CA ASP A 124 -12.02 -1.05 0.48
C ASP A 124 -12.80 0.25 0.21
N GLN A 125 -14.03 0.08 -0.28
CA GLN A 125 -14.93 1.18 -0.62
C GLN A 125 -15.32 2.10 0.55
N ASN A 126 -15.17 1.63 1.80
CA ASN A 126 -15.44 2.41 2.99
C ASN A 126 -14.18 3.16 3.49
N ASN A 127 -13.08 3.05 2.75
CA ASN A 127 -11.74 3.41 3.21
C ASN A 127 -11.25 2.59 4.40
N ASP A 128 -11.79 1.40 4.65
CA ASP A 128 -11.19 0.50 5.63
C ASP A 128 -9.90 -0.09 5.04
N LEU A 129 -8.90 -0.28 5.89
CA LEU A 129 -7.63 -0.89 5.48
C LEU A 129 -7.74 -2.41 5.59
N LEU A 130 -7.66 -3.10 4.46
CA LEU A 130 -7.50 -4.55 4.42
C LEU A 130 -6.01 -4.87 4.54
N CYS A 131 -5.65 -5.60 5.57
CA CYS A 131 -4.34 -6.13 5.87
C CYS A 131 -4.35 -7.64 5.63
N ILE A 132 -3.61 -8.08 4.61
CA ILE A 132 -3.55 -9.48 4.19
C ILE A 132 -2.33 -10.13 4.83
N ASN A 133 -2.55 -11.00 5.83
CA ASN A 133 -1.50 -11.79 6.45
C ASN A 133 -1.23 -13.04 5.60
N ARG A 134 -0.09 -13.07 4.92
CA ARG A 134 0.26 -14.09 3.93
C ARG A 134 0.96 -15.31 4.54
N GLY A 135 1.33 -15.27 5.82
CA GLY A 135 2.14 -16.29 6.48
C GLY A 135 3.58 -15.86 6.76
N PRO A 136 4.48 -16.80 7.10
CA PRO A 136 4.30 -18.26 7.05
C PRO A 136 3.48 -18.84 8.21
N ASP A 137 3.35 -18.13 9.33
CA ASP A 137 2.62 -18.60 10.49
C ASP A 137 1.41 -17.72 10.77
N THR A 138 0.22 -18.26 10.50
CA THR A 138 -1.05 -17.59 10.73
C THR A 138 -1.92 -18.43 11.65
N GLY A 139 -2.91 -17.81 12.30
CA GLY A 139 -3.83 -18.51 13.20
C GLY A 139 -4.68 -19.55 12.46
N SER A 140 -5.07 -19.25 11.22
CA SER A 140 -5.87 -20.13 10.35
C SER A 140 -5.06 -21.15 9.53
N LYS A 141 -3.72 -21.05 9.52
CA LYS A 141 -2.83 -21.82 8.60
C LYS A 141 -3.13 -21.60 7.11
N LYS A 142 -3.79 -20.48 6.82
CA LYS A 142 -4.15 -19.96 5.50
C LYS A 142 -3.75 -18.48 5.44
N THR A 143 -3.79 -17.89 4.24
CA THR A 143 -3.70 -16.43 4.15
C THR A 143 -4.93 -15.82 4.84
N GLU A 144 -4.74 -14.83 5.71
CA GLU A 144 -5.83 -14.18 6.46
C GLU A 144 -6.08 -12.77 5.95
N VAL A 145 -7.34 -12.34 6.09
CA VAL A 145 -7.76 -10.97 5.84
C VAL A 145 -8.16 -10.36 7.18
N HIS A 146 -7.50 -9.26 7.51
CA HIS A 146 -7.81 -8.42 8.66
C HIS A 146 -8.26 -7.07 8.13
N ARG A 147 -9.40 -6.54 8.61
CA ARG A 147 -9.88 -5.22 8.18
C ARG A 147 -9.92 -4.26 9.36
N LEU A 148 -9.29 -3.11 9.17
CA LEU A 148 -9.18 -2.04 10.14
C LEU A 148 -10.15 -0.92 9.78
N ASP A 149 -11.01 -0.57 10.73
CA ASP A 149 -12.11 0.38 10.55
C ASP A 149 -11.60 1.83 10.41
N ALA A 150 -11.93 2.47 9.29
CA ALA A 150 -11.59 3.85 8.99
C ALA A 150 -12.23 4.83 9.99
N ALA A 151 -13.47 4.57 10.42
CA ALA A 151 -14.18 5.42 11.36
C ALA A 151 -13.49 5.48 12.73
N SER A 152 -12.87 4.38 13.13
CA SER A 152 -12.01 4.31 14.31
C SER A 152 -10.62 4.95 14.13
N LYS A 153 -10.30 5.50 12.96
CA LYS A 153 -8.93 5.86 12.54
C LYS A 153 -7.98 4.65 12.61
N TYR A 154 -8.45 3.51 12.10
CA TYR A 154 -7.72 2.25 12.02
C TYR A 154 -7.28 1.69 13.40
N GLN A 155 -7.97 2.08 14.48
CA GLN A 155 -7.70 1.62 15.85
C GLN A 155 -8.46 0.34 16.21
N LYS A 156 -9.36 -0.13 15.36
CA LYS A 156 -10.17 -1.32 15.61
C LYS A 156 -10.20 -2.24 14.40
N PHE A 157 -10.12 -3.54 14.66
CA PHE A 157 -10.49 -4.55 13.69
C PHE A 157 -12.01 -4.65 13.62
N ASN A 158 -12.58 -4.65 12.40
CA ASN A 158 -13.99 -4.95 12.16
C ASN A 158 -14.19 -6.27 11.37
N LEU A 159 -13.09 -6.92 10.97
CA LEU A 159 -13.05 -8.28 10.42
C LEU A 159 -11.68 -8.89 10.69
N GLN A 160 -11.65 -10.17 11.06
CA GLN A 160 -10.45 -11.01 11.06
C GLN A 160 -10.87 -12.42 10.65
N THR A 161 -10.35 -12.93 9.53
CA THR A 161 -10.75 -14.25 9.02
C THR A 161 -9.65 -14.91 8.20
N GLY A 162 -9.59 -16.24 8.25
CA GLY A 162 -8.87 -17.02 7.23
C GLY A 162 -9.56 -16.92 5.88
N SER A 163 -8.79 -16.84 4.81
CA SER A 163 -9.28 -16.95 3.43
C SER A 163 -9.26 -18.41 2.96
N GLY A 164 -9.83 -18.67 1.78
CA GLY A 164 -9.71 -19.96 1.10
C GLY A 164 -8.32 -20.22 0.51
N LEU A 165 -7.43 -19.21 0.48
CA LEU A 165 -6.09 -19.35 -0.11
C LEU A 165 -5.15 -20.11 0.83
N HIS A 166 -4.29 -20.93 0.24
CA HIS A 166 -3.08 -21.39 0.93
C HIS A 166 -2.21 -20.18 1.33
N LEU A 167 -1.24 -20.38 2.21
CA LEU A 167 -0.28 -19.33 2.56
C LEU A 167 0.38 -18.79 1.29
N THR A 168 0.52 -17.47 1.19
CA THR A 168 1.00 -16.75 0.00
C THR A 168 2.22 -15.87 0.32
N HIS A 169 2.98 -16.20 1.37
CA HIS A 169 4.12 -15.38 1.80
C HIS A 169 5.29 -15.51 0.83
N PHE A 170 6.00 -14.40 0.64
CA PHE A 170 7.23 -14.36 -0.14
C PHE A 170 8.42 -14.69 0.78
N PRO A 171 9.47 -15.38 0.30
CA PRO A 171 9.68 -15.87 -1.06
C PRO A 171 9.05 -17.24 -1.38
N ASP A 172 8.67 -18.02 -0.38
CA ASP A 172 8.39 -19.46 -0.57
C ASP A 172 7.16 -19.77 -1.43
N LYS A 173 6.21 -18.84 -1.55
CA LYS A 173 4.91 -19.06 -2.20
C LYS A 173 4.71 -18.24 -3.48
N GLY A 174 5.80 -17.68 -4.02
CA GLY A 174 5.77 -16.83 -5.21
C GLY A 174 5.30 -15.41 -4.94
N PHE A 175 5.21 -14.61 -6.01
CA PHE A 175 4.83 -13.21 -5.94
C PHE A 175 3.32 -13.05 -6.09
N TRP A 176 2.62 -12.89 -4.96
CA TRP A 176 1.21 -12.54 -4.96
C TRP A 176 1.01 -11.03 -4.87
N LYS A 177 0.06 -10.51 -5.66
CA LYS A 177 -0.44 -9.13 -5.55
C LYS A 177 -1.91 -9.18 -5.17
N PHE A 178 -2.27 -8.36 -4.20
CA PHE A 178 -3.64 -8.22 -3.71
C PHE A 178 -4.11 -6.81 -4.03
N CYS A 179 -5.36 -6.67 -4.44
CA CYS A 179 -6.01 -5.38 -4.61
C CYS A 179 -7.49 -5.49 -4.27
N CYS A 180 -8.10 -4.36 -3.95
CA CYS A 180 -9.53 -4.26 -3.77
C CYS A 180 -10.12 -3.74 -5.09
N THR A 181 -11.10 -4.43 -5.66
CA THR A 181 -11.80 -3.96 -6.87
C THR A 181 -12.70 -2.78 -6.53
N ARG A 182 -13.17 -2.06 -7.55
CA ARG A 182 -14.16 -0.97 -7.35
C ARG A 182 -15.47 -1.41 -6.71
N LYS A 183 -15.80 -2.70 -6.76
CA LYS A 183 -16.99 -3.26 -6.12
C LYS A 183 -16.75 -3.60 -4.65
N GLY A 184 -15.54 -3.38 -4.14
CA GLY A 184 -15.13 -3.74 -2.79
C GLY A 184 -14.68 -5.20 -2.65
N ASP A 185 -14.62 -5.97 -3.74
CA ASP A 185 -14.16 -7.35 -3.70
C ASP A 185 -12.63 -7.41 -3.58
N LEU A 186 -12.11 -8.25 -2.69
CA LEU A 186 -10.68 -8.57 -2.66
C LEU A 186 -10.33 -9.46 -3.86
N ALA A 187 -9.41 -9.01 -4.69
CA ALA A 187 -8.84 -9.75 -5.80
C ALA A 187 -7.35 -10.00 -5.58
N CYS A 188 -6.83 -11.06 -6.20
CA CYS A 188 -5.42 -11.35 -6.19
C CYS A 188 -4.96 -12.03 -7.48
N ILE A 189 -3.69 -11.85 -7.79
CA ILE A 189 -2.95 -12.59 -8.83
C ILE A 189 -1.71 -13.21 -8.17
N GLY A 190 -1.32 -14.40 -8.63
CA GLY A 190 -0.18 -15.17 -8.12
C GLY A 190 0.41 -16.07 -9.18
#